data_AF-A0A385SMP4-F1
#
_entry.id   AF-A0A385SMP4-F1
#
_cell.length_a   1.000
_cell.length_b   1.000
_cell.length_c   1.000
_cell.angle_alpha   90.00
_cell.angle_beta   90.00
_cell.angle_gamma   90.00
#
_symmetry.space_group_name_H-M   'P 1'
#
loop_
_entity.id
_entity.type
_entity.pdbx_description
1 polymer ?
#
loop_
_entity_poly.entity_id
_entity_poly.type
_entity_poly.pdbx_seq_one_letter_code
_entity_poly.pdbx_strand_id
1 'polypeptide(L)'
;MRDNSNEPPERPEPIDIESTFNQFVNFYGGKQVADMFQNKITTPNADYYFPDQNIIAELKCFEKDMASVEGFERMEKLFESWLSRGLIKGEEFIAIAFGRIPYPQQCIMELWTSIRKSVDYVLDKAVKQVRETRKLLGKPDASGLLLLCNDGNYGLTHRELLGVIGNLMASKYSSMVDGFVYFTYNQTVRIPGSDIDHQLWTAAYSENTPDKIVNFVDDLGSKYFKFMEVHTGVPIAESRVMDVKDGVSLIKDMVYVPKEKVFKKAGKQRSKKGK
;
A
#
# COMPACT_ATOMS: atom_id res chain seq x y z
N MET A 1 17.82 37.68 16.40
CA MET A 1 17.24 36.33 16.47
C MET A 1 17.15 35.81 15.05
N ARG A 2 17.92 34.79 14.69
CA ARG A 2 17.73 34.12 13.39
C ARG A 2 16.49 33.27 13.53
N ASP A 3 15.54 33.51 12.64
CA ASP A 3 14.33 32.74 12.54
C ASP A 3 14.71 31.29 12.22
N ASN A 4 14.43 30.38 13.15
CA ASN A 4 14.64 28.93 13.00
C ASN A 4 13.54 28.29 12.13
N SER A 5 12.70 29.09 11.45
CA SER A 5 11.56 28.64 10.65
C SER A 5 11.90 27.94 9.32
N ASN A 6 13.18 27.81 8.95
CA ASN A 6 13.59 27.25 7.66
C ASN A 6 13.97 25.75 7.70
N GLU A 7 13.87 25.08 8.84
CA GLU A 7 13.96 23.62 8.83
C GLU A 7 12.58 23.04 8.45
N PRO A 8 12.49 22.21 7.39
CA PRO A 8 11.23 21.57 7.04
C PRO A 8 10.73 20.76 8.26
N PRO A 9 9.40 20.71 8.48
CA PRO A 9 8.84 19.99 9.61
C PRO A 9 9.38 18.56 9.65
N GLU A 10 9.75 18.12 10.85
CA GLU A 10 10.27 16.77 11.07
C GLU A 10 9.21 15.76 10.63
N ARG A 11 9.63 14.81 9.79
CA ARG A 11 8.72 13.79 9.27
C ARG A 11 8.41 12.77 10.37
N PRO A 12 7.17 12.26 10.44
CA PRO A 12 6.84 11.22 11.41
C PRO A 12 7.70 9.97 11.17
N GLU A 13 8.07 9.31 12.26
CA GLU A 13 8.75 8.02 12.22
C GLU A 13 7.84 6.96 11.57
N PRO A 14 8.41 5.96 10.88
CA PRO A 14 7.62 4.88 10.31
C PRO A 14 6.93 4.07 11.42
N ILE A 15 5.73 3.60 11.11
CA ILE A 15 4.90 2.81 12.02
C ILE A 15 4.84 1.35 11.59
N ASP A 16 4.48 0.47 12.52
CA ASP A 16 3.98 -0.86 12.14
C ASP A 16 2.54 -0.72 11.64
N ILE A 17 2.34 -0.90 10.33
CA ILE A 17 1.04 -0.70 9.68
C ILE A 17 -0.02 -1.63 10.28
N GLU A 18 0.28 -2.91 10.47
CA GLU A 18 -0.70 -3.87 10.97
C GLU A 18 -1.11 -3.53 12.41
N SER A 19 -0.12 -3.32 13.29
CA SER A 19 -0.39 -2.97 14.70
C SER A 19 -1.16 -1.65 14.82
N THR A 20 -0.82 -0.65 14.00
CA THR A 20 -1.48 0.66 14.04
C THR A 20 -2.88 0.58 13.46
N PHE A 21 -3.06 -0.16 12.37
CA PHE A 21 -4.37 -0.34 11.76
C PHE A 21 -5.30 -1.16 12.67
N ASN A 22 -4.78 -2.13 13.42
CA ASN A 22 -5.53 -2.85 14.45
C ASN A 22 -6.08 -1.91 15.54
N GLN A 23 -5.27 -0.95 16.00
CA GLN A 23 -5.72 0.08 16.95
C GLN A 23 -6.78 0.99 16.33
N PHE A 24 -6.58 1.41 15.08
CA PHE A 24 -7.54 2.22 14.34
C PHE A 24 -8.88 1.50 14.17
N VAL A 25 -8.90 0.22 13.80
CA VAL A 25 -10.13 -0.56 13.62
C VAL A 25 -10.93 -0.62 14.92
N ASN A 26 -10.26 -0.84 16.05
CA ASN A 26 -10.90 -0.79 17.37
C ASN A 26 -11.46 0.61 17.69
N PHE A 27 -10.70 1.66 17.40
CA PHE A 27 -11.14 3.05 17.56
C PHE A 27 -12.37 3.39 16.70
N TYR A 28 -12.41 2.87 15.47
CA TYR A 28 -13.50 3.10 14.52
C TYR A 28 -14.79 2.35 14.90
N GLY A 29 -14.69 1.26 15.68
CA GLY A 29 -15.81 0.39 16.05
C GLY A 29 -15.87 -0.93 15.27
N GLY A 30 -14.82 -1.25 14.51
CA GLY A 30 -14.62 -2.58 13.93
C GLY A 30 -14.05 -3.57 14.93
N LYS A 31 -13.85 -4.82 14.48
CA LYS A 31 -13.28 -5.91 15.28
C LYS A 31 -12.23 -6.66 14.48
N GLN A 32 -11.15 -7.04 15.13
CA GLN A 32 -10.24 -8.05 14.59
C GLN A 32 -10.95 -9.42 14.63
N VAL A 33 -10.96 -10.13 13.51
CA VAL A 33 -11.64 -11.42 13.40
C VAL A 33 -10.99 -12.45 14.33
N ALA A 34 -9.67 -12.46 14.44
CA ALA A 34 -8.95 -13.36 15.34
C ALA A 34 -9.40 -13.24 16.81
N ASP A 35 -9.60 -12.01 17.28
CA ASP A 35 -10.03 -11.73 18.66
C ASP A 35 -11.45 -12.22 18.95
N MET A 36 -12.34 -12.20 17.94
CA MET A 36 -13.72 -12.71 18.07
C MET A 36 -13.77 -14.21 18.40
N PHE A 37 -12.69 -14.95 18.11
CA PHE A 37 -12.56 -16.38 18.37
C PHE A 37 -11.46 -16.70 19.38
N GLN A 38 -11.07 -15.73 20.23
CA GLN A 38 -10.03 -15.91 21.24
C GLN A 38 -8.71 -16.42 20.65
N ASN A 39 -8.38 -16.03 19.41
CA ASN A 39 -7.19 -16.50 18.69
C ASN A 39 -7.12 -18.03 18.48
N LYS A 40 -8.27 -18.71 18.46
CA LYS A 40 -8.37 -20.18 18.23
C LYS A 40 -8.72 -20.56 16.80
N ILE A 41 -8.64 -19.63 15.85
CA ILE A 41 -8.95 -19.89 14.44
C ILE A 41 -7.78 -20.66 13.81
N THR A 42 -8.07 -21.79 13.19
CA THR A 42 -7.08 -22.61 12.47
C THR A 42 -7.15 -22.43 10.95
N THR A 43 -8.22 -21.83 10.44
CA THR A 43 -8.42 -21.53 9.03
C THR A 43 -7.95 -20.12 8.67
N PRO A 44 -7.45 -19.89 7.44
CA PRO A 44 -7.21 -18.54 6.95
C PRO A 44 -8.47 -17.69 7.07
N ASN A 45 -8.32 -16.49 7.62
CA ASN A 45 -9.41 -15.55 7.83
C ASN A 45 -8.93 -14.15 7.49
N ALA A 46 -9.88 -13.31 7.11
CA ALA A 46 -9.70 -11.88 6.95
C ALA A 46 -9.40 -11.19 8.29
N ASP A 47 -8.64 -10.11 8.28
CA ASP A 47 -8.23 -9.40 9.50
C ASP A 47 -9.40 -8.76 10.26
N TYR A 48 -10.35 -8.17 9.54
CA TYR A 48 -11.33 -7.26 10.15
C TYR A 48 -12.79 -7.58 9.79
N TYR A 49 -13.68 -7.31 10.74
CA TYR A 49 -15.12 -7.27 10.56
C TYR A 49 -15.70 -5.98 11.14
N PHE A 50 -16.52 -5.29 10.35
CA PHE A 50 -17.26 -4.09 10.72
C PHE A 50 -18.76 -4.45 10.82
N PRO A 51 -19.27 -4.76 12.03
CA PRO A 51 -20.60 -5.34 12.19
C PRO A 51 -21.72 -4.42 11.70
N ASP A 52 -21.62 -3.12 12.00
CA ASP A 52 -22.67 -2.14 11.71
C ASP A 52 -22.88 -1.94 10.21
N GLN A 53 -21.83 -2.10 9.41
CA GLN A 53 -21.89 -1.98 7.94
C GLN A 53 -21.99 -3.35 7.25
N ASN A 54 -21.84 -4.45 7.99
CA ASN A 54 -21.71 -5.81 7.49
C ASN A 54 -20.59 -5.95 6.44
N ILE A 55 -19.39 -5.45 6.78
CA ILE A 55 -18.20 -5.46 5.91
C ILE A 55 -17.12 -6.33 6.53
N ILE A 56 -16.54 -7.23 5.74
CA ILE A 56 -15.33 -8.00 6.06
C ILE A 56 -14.18 -7.40 5.25
N ALA A 57 -13.10 -7.05 5.92
CA ALA A 57 -11.93 -6.45 5.28
C ALA A 57 -10.65 -7.24 5.57
N GLU A 58 -9.77 -7.31 4.58
CA GLU A 58 -8.45 -7.93 4.69
C GLU A 58 -7.36 -6.92 4.37
N LEU A 59 -6.33 -6.81 5.21
CA LEU A 59 -5.18 -5.94 5.03
C LEU A 59 -4.00 -6.70 4.42
N LYS A 60 -3.38 -6.13 3.38
CA LYS A 60 -2.13 -6.61 2.80
C LYS A 60 -1.13 -5.47 2.66
N CYS A 61 0.14 -5.75 2.97
CA CYS A 61 1.21 -4.76 2.95
C CYS A 61 2.26 -5.14 1.89
N PHE A 62 2.35 -4.37 0.81
CA PHE A 62 3.16 -4.74 -0.36
C PHE A 62 4.67 -4.74 -0.12
N GLU A 63 5.25 -3.98 0.82
CA GLU A 63 6.69 -4.12 1.13
C GLU A 63 6.97 -5.52 1.69
N LYS A 64 6.25 -5.95 2.73
CA LYS A 64 6.40 -7.28 3.34
C LYS A 64 6.09 -8.41 2.37
N ASP A 65 5.02 -8.28 1.57
CA ASP A 65 4.56 -9.35 0.68
C ASP A 65 5.40 -9.48 -0.60
N MET A 66 5.79 -8.37 -1.22
CA MET A 66 6.59 -8.39 -2.47
C MET A 66 8.09 -8.58 -2.21
N ALA A 67 8.59 -8.13 -1.06
CA ALA A 67 9.96 -8.38 -0.61
C ALA A 67 10.10 -9.71 0.16
N SER A 68 9.10 -10.60 0.06
CA SER A 68 9.24 -11.97 0.53
C SER A 68 10.43 -12.67 -0.15
N VAL A 69 11.01 -13.66 0.53
CA VAL A 69 12.14 -14.46 0.01
C VAL A 69 11.82 -14.98 -1.39
N GLU A 70 10.60 -15.46 -1.61
CA GLU A 70 10.12 -15.94 -2.91
C GLU A 70 10.04 -14.85 -3.99
N GLY A 71 9.78 -13.60 -3.60
CA GLY A 71 9.78 -12.45 -4.50
C GLY A 71 11.19 -12.11 -4.99
N PHE A 72 12.15 -12.07 -4.06
CA PHE A 72 13.56 -11.83 -4.38
C PHE A 72 14.16 -12.93 -5.24
N GLU A 73 13.95 -14.20 -4.90
CA GLU A 73 14.45 -15.33 -5.68
C GLU A 73 13.91 -15.34 -7.12
N ARG A 74 12.64 -14.95 -7.32
CA ARG A 74 12.05 -14.83 -8.66
C ARG A 74 12.71 -13.74 -9.48
N MET A 75 13.01 -12.60 -8.85
CA MET A 75 13.69 -11.49 -9.50
C MET A 75 15.13 -11.84 -9.85
N GLU A 76 15.86 -12.46 -8.93
CA GLU A 76 17.23 -12.95 -9.15
C GLU A 76 17.29 -13.91 -10.34
N LYS A 77 16.39 -14.90 -10.40
CA LYS A 77 16.29 -15.85 -11.53
C LYS A 77 16.01 -15.16 -12.87
N LEU A 78 15.24 -14.08 -12.89
CA LEU A 78 15.02 -13.31 -14.11
C LEU A 78 16.30 -12.61 -14.55
N PHE A 79 17.02 -11.99 -13.62
CA PHE A 79 18.30 -11.35 -13.93
C PHE A 79 19.35 -12.35 -14.43
N GLU A 80 19.49 -13.50 -13.77
CA GLU A 80 20.36 -14.59 -14.22
C GLU A 80 19.97 -15.10 -15.62
N SER A 81 18.67 -15.23 -15.88
CA SER A 81 18.16 -15.61 -17.20
C SER A 81 18.52 -14.57 -18.26
N TRP A 82 18.38 -13.28 -17.98
CA TRP A 82 18.72 -12.23 -18.94
C TRP A 82 20.21 -12.16 -19.25
N LEU A 83 21.07 -12.34 -18.24
CA LEU A 83 22.52 -12.42 -18.41
C LEU A 83 22.94 -13.64 -19.24
N SER A 84 22.42 -14.82 -18.91
CA SER A 84 22.75 -16.07 -19.63
C SER A 84 22.27 -16.08 -21.08
N ARG A 85 21.16 -15.38 -21.37
CA ARG A 85 20.62 -15.20 -22.73
C ARG A 85 21.27 -14.04 -23.49
N GLY A 86 22.18 -13.29 -22.86
CA GLY A 86 22.81 -12.12 -23.45
C GLY A 86 21.84 -10.96 -23.75
N LEU A 87 20.69 -10.91 -23.07
CA LEU A 87 19.74 -9.80 -23.20
C LEU A 87 20.24 -8.53 -22.50
N ILE A 88 21.03 -8.70 -21.45
CA ILE A 88 21.79 -7.65 -20.78
C ILE A 88 23.20 -8.15 -20.51
N LYS A 89 24.17 -7.24 -20.44
CA LYS A 89 25.54 -7.50 -19.97
C LYS A 89 25.67 -7.17 -18.48
N GLY A 90 26.66 -7.75 -17.80
CA GLY A 90 26.92 -7.48 -16.38
C GLY A 90 27.18 -5.99 -16.07
N GLU A 91 27.84 -5.28 -16.99
CA GLU A 91 28.05 -3.82 -16.90
C GLU A 91 26.76 -3.02 -17.06
N GLU A 92 25.85 -3.49 -17.92
CA GLU A 92 24.54 -2.88 -18.16
C GLU A 92 23.62 -3.10 -16.96
N PHE A 93 23.71 -4.25 -16.28
CA PHE A 93 22.90 -4.54 -15.10
C PHE A 93 23.05 -3.46 -14.02
N ILE A 94 24.28 -3.03 -13.71
CA ILE A 94 24.51 -1.96 -12.73
C ILE A 94 23.88 -0.65 -13.22
N ALA A 95 24.08 -0.30 -14.49
CA ALA A 95 23.49 0.91 -15.06
C ALA A 95 21.95 0.89 -15.02
N ILE A 96 21.34 -0.26 -15.31
CA ILE A 96 19.89 -0.49 -15.26
C ILE A 96 19.38 -0.42 -13.81
N ALA A 97 20.05 -1.08 -12.86
CA ALA A 97 19.66 -1.10 -11.45
C ALA A 97 19.67 0.30 -10.81
N PHE A 98 20.57 1.18 -11.27
CA PHE A 98 20.61 2.59 -10.88
C PHE A 98 19.76 3.51 -11.77
N GLY A 99 18.95 2.96 -12.68
CA GLY A 99 18.06 3.74 -13.55
C GLY A 99 18.77 4.63 -14.57
N ARG A 100 20.04 4.35 -14.90
CA ARG A 100 20.84 5.15 -15.84
C ARG A 100 20.55 4.82 -17.30
N ILE A 101 20.13 3.59 -17.57
CA ILE A 101 19.68 3.15 -18.89
C ILE A 101 18.37 2.36 -18.74
N PRO A 102 17.46 2.41 -19.73
CA PRO A 102 16.23 1.63 -19.68
C PRO A 102 16.54 0.14 -19.82
N TYR A 103 15.67 -0.69 -19.26
CA TYR A 103 15.66 -2.12 -19.53
C TYR A 103 15.35 -2.38 -21.02
N PRO A 104 15.95 -3.41 -21.64
CA PRO A 104 15.49 -3.92 -22.94
C PRO A 104 14.01 -4.29 -22.89
N GLN A 105 13.28 -4.07 -23.98
CA GLN A 105 11.82 -4.28 -24.03
C GLN A 105 11.40 -5.69 -23.58
N GLN A 106 12.17 -6.72 -23.98
CA GLN A 106 11.89 -8.10 -23.57
C GLN A 106 12.01 -8.30 -22.06
N CYS A 107 13.06 -7.73 -21.43
CA CYS A 107 13.25 -7.79 -19.99
C CYS A 107 12.11 -7.08 -19.25
N ILE A 108 11.65 -5.92 -19.76
CA ILE A 108 10.51 -5.19 -19.20
C ILE A 108 9.25 -6.06 -19.19
N MET A 109 8.94 -6.77 -20.29
CA MET A 109 7.75 -7.62 -20.36
C MET A 109 7.82 -8.81 -19.38
N GLU A 110 8.98 -9.45 -19.27
CA GLU A 110 9.20 -10.56 -18.34
C GLU A 110 9.13 -10.07 -16.87
N LEU A 111 9.69 -8.89 -16.59
CA LEU A 111 9.58 -8.22 -15.30
C LEU A 111 8.12 -7.94 -14.92
N TRP A 112 7.35 -7.32 -15.83
CA TRP A 112 5.93 -7.06 -15.63
C TRP A 112 5.12 -8.33 -15.37
N THR A 113 5.45 -9.40 -16.09
CA THR A 113 4.81 -10.71 -15.88
C THR A 113 5.09 -11.23 -14.47
N SER A 114 6.32 -11.07 -13.98
CA SER A 114 6.71 -11.45 -12.62
C SER A 114 5.97 -10.64 -11.56
N ILE A 115 5.99 -9.31 -11.68
CA ILE A 115 5.28 -8.38 -10.79
C ILE A 115 3.80 -8.72 -10.73
N ARG A 116 3.16 -8.91 -11.89
CA ARG A 116 1.74 -9.29 -11.97
C ARG A 116 1.46 -10.56 -11.19
N LYS A 117 2.31 -11.59 -11.31
CA LYS A 117 2.15 -12.85 -10.55
C LYS A 117 2.26 -12.64 -9.04
N SER A 118 3.16 -11.78 -8.58
CA SER A 118 3.31 -11.47 -7.16
C SER A 118 2.08 -10.74 -6.61
N VAL A 119 1.59 -9.73 -7.34
CA VAL A 119 0.35 -9.03 -6.94
C VAL A 119 -0.85 -9.97 -6.98
N ASP A 120 -0.97 -10.78 -8.04
CA ASP A 120 -2.04 -11.79 -8.17
C ASP A 120 -2.06 -12.77 -7.00
N TYR A 121 -0.89 -13.24 -6.55
CA TYR A 121 -0.78 -14.11 -5.39
C TYR A 121 -1.27 -13.47 -4.09
N VAL A 122 -0.91 -12.19 -3.86
CA VAL A 122 -1.37 -11.43 -2.68
C VAL A 122 -2.88 -11.25 -2.71
N LEU A 123 -3.44 -10.84 -3.86
CA LEU A 123 -4.88 -10.67 -4.03
C LEU A 123 -5.64 -11.99 -3.88
N ASP A 124 -5.13 -13.08 -4.45
CA ASP A 124 -5.74 -14.42 -4.34
C ASP A 124 -5.86 -14.87 -2.89
N LYS A 125 -4.80 -14.67 -2.09
CA LYS A 125 -4.83 -14.94 -0.65
C LYS A 125 -5.88 -14.09 0.07
N ALA A 126 -5.86 -12.79 -0.19
CA ALA A 126 -6.76 -11.86 0.48
C ALA A 126 -8.24 -12.16 0.19
N VAL A 127 -8.57 -12.42 -1.08
CA VAL A 127 -9.92 -12.82 -1.50
C VAL A 127 -10.34 -14.14 -0.86
N LYS A 128 -9.44 -15.14 -0.78
CA LYS A 128 -9.72 -16.41 -0.09
C LYS A 128 -10.00 -16.17 1.39
N GLN A 129 -9.22 -15.35 2.07
CA GLN A 129 -9.41 -15.00 3.49
C GLN A 129 -10.77 -14.32 3.73
N VAL A 130 -11.16 -13.34 2.90
CA VAL A 130 -12.50 -12.73 2.97
C VAL A 130 -13.61 -13.77 2.80
N ARG A 131 -13.47 -14.66 1.80
CA ARG A 131 -14.47 -15.70 1.53
C ARG A 131 -14.59 -16.71 2.68
N GLU A 132 -13.48 -17.17 3.25
CA GLU A 132 -13.53 -18.10 4.37
C GLU A 132 -14.06 -17.41 5.64
N THR A 133 -13.76 -16.13 5.87
CA THR A 133 -14.36 -15.36 6.98
C THR A 133 -15.87 -15.20 6.85
N ARG A 134 -16.40 -14.97 5.64
CA ARG A 134 -17.87 -14.95 5.41
C ARG A 134 -18.53 -16.25 5.90
N LYS A 135 -17.92 -17.40 5.61
CA LYS A 135 -18.41 -18.71 6.09
C LYS A 135 -18.26 -18.83 7.59
N LEU A 136 -17.08 -18.49 8.12
CA LEU A 136 -16.75 -18.59 9.55
C LEU A 136 -17.72 -17.77 10.41
N LEU A 137 -18.10 -16.57 9.95
CA LEU A 137 -19.01 -15.68 10.66
C LEU A 137 -20.50 -15.95 10.38
N GLY A 138 -20.82 -16.85 9.43
CA GLY A 138 -22.20 -17.07 8.98
C GLY A 138 -22.80 -15.82 8.31
N LYS A 139 -21.97 -15.06 7.59
CA LYS A 139 -22.33 -13.79 6.90
C LYS A 139 -22.08 -13.89 5.39
N PRO A 140 -22.86 -14.71 4.66
CA PRO A 140 -22.66 -14.88 3.22
C PRO A 140 -22.96 -13.60 2.42
N ASP A 141 -23.73 -12.67 2.99
CA ASP A 141 -24.13 -11.39 2.42
C ASP A 141 -23.22 -10.23 2.83
N ALA A 142 -22.19 -10.48 3.65
CA ALA A 142 -21.24 -9.44 4.03
C ALA A 142 -20.41 -9.01 2.83
N SER A 143 -20.28 -7.70 2.68
CA SER A 143 -19.43 -7.11 1.66
C SER A 143 -17.95 -7.36 1.96
N GLY A 144 -17.16 -7.57 0.93
CA GLY A 144 -15.73 -7.87 1.00
C GLY A 144 -14.92 -6.67 0.53
N LEU A 145 -13.97 -6.23 1.34
CA LEU A 145 -13.10 -5.10 1.03
C LEU A 145 -11.63 -5.50 1.16
N LEU A 146 -10.79 -5.18 0.19
CA LEU A 146 -9.34 -5.35 0.31
C LEU A 146 -8.70 -4.02 0.70
N LEU A 147 -7.92 -4.02 1.78
CA LEU A 147 -7.11 -2.87 2.22
C LEU A 147 -5.66 -3.16 1.82
N LEU A 148 -5.15 -2.42 0.84
CA LEU A 148 -3.87 -2.67 0.20
C LEU A 148 -2.91 -1.52 0.53
N CYS A 149 -2.08 -1.73 1.54
CA CYS A 149 -1.08 -0.75 1.94
C CYS A 149 0.19 -0.89 1.10
N ASN A 150 0.63 0.19 0.46
CA ASN A 150 2.02 0.29 0.04
C ASN A 150 2.88 0.80 1.19
N ASP A 151 3.41 -0.17 1.93
CA ASP A 151 4.22 0.02 3.13
C ASP A 151 5.70 0.29 2.80
N GLY A 152 6.01 1.21 1.89
CA GLY A 152 7.41 1.51 1.54
C GLY A 152 8.01 0.67 0.40
N ASN A 153 7.18 0.12 -0.49
CA ASN A 153 7.64 -0.42 -1.75
C ASN A 153 7.92 0.72 -2.75
N TYR A 154 9.21 0.99 -2.98
CA TYR A 154 9.70 1.97 -3.95
C TYR A 154 10.08 1.35 -5.32
N GLY A 155 9.90 0.03 -5.48
CA GLY A 155 10.27 -0.69 -6.70
C GLY A 155 9.29 -0.48 -7.87
N LEU A 156 8.07 -0.04 -7.58
CA LEU A 156 7.04 0.31 -8.56
C LEU A 156 6.46 1.66 -8.22
N THR A 157 6.09 2.45 -9.23
CA THR A 157 5.29 3.67 -9.03
C THR A 157 3.86 3.32 -8.59
N HIS A 158 3.17 4.25 -7.93
CA HIS A 158 1.77 4.06 -7.55
C HIS A 158 0.89 3.78 -8.76
N ARG A 159 1.13 4.49 -9.87
CA ARG A 159 0.44 4.28 -11.14
C ARG A 159 0.57 2.84 -11.63
N GLU A 160 1.78 2.31 -11.59
CA GLU A 160 2.06 0.95 -12.04
C GLU A 160 1.38 -0.09 -11.15
N LEU A 161 1.53 0.05 -9.82
CA LEU A 161 0.94 -0.89 -8.87
C LEU A 161 -0.60 -0.86 -8.93
N LEU A 162 -1.21 0.33 -8.93
CA LEU A 162 -2.66 0.49 -9.10
C LEU A 162 -3.14 -0.02 -10.46
N GLY A 163 -2.37 0.17 -11.54
CA GLY A 163 -2.70 -0.37 -12.85
C GLY A 163 -2.75 -1.89 -12.86
N VAL A 164 -1.78 -2.55 -12.22
CA VAL A 164 -1.75 -4.01 -12.08
C VAL A 164 -2.90 -4.50 -11.20
N ILE A 165 -3.13 -3.88 -10.04
CA ILE A 165 -4.22 -4.21 -9.13
C ILE A 165 -5.56 -4.05 -9.84
N GLY A 166 -5.84 -2.88 -10.41
CA GLY A 166 -7.10 -2.58 -11.09
C GLY A 166 -7.39 -3.55 -12.23
N ASN A 167 -6.38 -3.90 -13.03
CA ASN A 167 -6.56 -4.88 -14.09
C ASN A 167 -6.86 -6.29 -13.55
N LEU A 168 -6.17 -6.75 -12.51
CA LEU A 168 -6.45 -8.05 -11.88
C LEU A 168 -7.84 -8.07 -11.23
N MET A 169 -8.21 -7.00 -10.55
CA MET A 169 -9.53 -6.84 -9.94
C MET A 169 -10.63 -6.92 -10.99
N ALA A 170 -10.53 -6.16 -12.09
CA ALA A 170 -11.52 -6.18 -13.16
C ALA A 170 -11.62 -7.53 -13.89
N SER A 171 -10.46 -8.15 -14.17
CA SER A 171 -10.39 -9.36 -15.01
C SER A 171 -10.63 -10.68 -14.29
N LYS A 172 -10.32 -10.75 -12.98
CA LYS A 172 -10.28 -12.02 -12.23
C LYS A 172 -11.11 -12.00 -10.94
N TYR A 173 -11.21 -10.87 -10.26
CA TYR A 173 -11.78 -10.78 -8.90
C TYR A 173 -13.07 -9.95 -8.79
N SER A 174 -13.59 -9.45 -9.91
CA SER A 174 -14.67 -8.45 -9.97
C SER A 174 -15.98 -8.86 -9.28
N SER A 175 -16.23 -10.17 -9.14
CA SER A 175 -17.41 -10.73 -8.47
C SER A 175 -17.12 -11.36 -7.11
N MET A 176 -15.87 -11.34 -6.63
CA MET A 176 -15.46 -12.03 -5.40
C MET A 176 -15.40 -11.10 -4.18
N VAL A 177 -15.12 -9.82 -4.43
CA VAL A 177 -15.05 -8.73 -3.45
C VAL A 177 -15.66 -7.47 -4.06
N ASP A 178 -16.13 -6.56 -3.22
CA ASP A 178 -16.87 -5.37 -3.64
C ASP A 178 -15.96 -4.17 -3.95
N GLY A 179 -14.69 -4.24 -3.55
CA GLY A 179 -13.73 -3.20 -3.89
C GLY A 179 -12.40 -3.36 -3.18
N PHE A 180 -11.53 -2.38 -3.40
CA PHE A 180 -10.29 -2.23 -2.65
C PHE A 180 -10.02 -0.78 -2.31
N VAL A 181 -9.23 -0.56 -1.26
CA VAL A 181 -8.58 0.69 -0.93
C VAL A 181 -7.08 0.47 -1.06
N TYR A 182 -6.43 1.28 -1.88
CA TYR A 182 -4.99 1.41 -1.92
C TYR A 182 -4.57 2.62 -1.10
N PHE A 183 -3.64 2.46 -0.17
CA PHE A 183 -3.20 3.57 0.67
C PHE A 183 -1.72 3.51 1.00
N THR A 184 -1.16 4.63 1.44
CA THR A 184 0.23 4.74 1.87
C THR A 184 0.32 5.40 3.23
N TYR A 185 1.33 5.00 4.01
CA TYR A 185 1.70 5.76 5.21
C TYR A 185 3.22 5.89 5.35
N ASN A 186 3.95 4.76 5.39
CA ASN A 186 5.42 4.73 5.43
C ASN A 186 6.08 5.11 4.09
N GLN A 187 5.29 5.59 3.14
CA GLN A 187 5.71 6.11 1.86
C GLN A 187 4.91 7.38 1.55
N THR A 188 5.64 8.48 1.45
CA THR A 188 5.08 9.78 1.08
C THR A 188 5.39 10.11 -0.38
N VAL A 189 4.48 10.85 -1.01
CA VAL A 189 4.66 11.37 -2.37
C VAL A 189 4.67 12.88 -2.40
N ARG A 190 5.26 13.43 -3.44
CA ARG A 190 5.12 14.84 -3.77
C ARG A 190 4.28 14.99 -5.03
N ILE A 191 3.28 15.86 -4.93
CA ILE A 191 2.53 16.35 -6.08
C ILE A 191 3.26 17.60 -6.61
N PRO A 192 3.55 17.71 -7.92
CA PRO A 192 4.18 18.88 -8.49
C PRO A 192 3.43 20.17 -8.14
N GLY A 193 4.15 21.18 -7.64
CA GLY A 193 3.57 22.45 -7.21
C GLY A 193 2.98 22.44 -5.79
N SER A 194 3.03 21.31 -5.07
CA SER A 194 2.66 21.26 -3.66
C SER A 194 3.87 21.44 -2.75
N ASP A 195 3.70 22.26 -1.71
CA ASP A 195 4.73 22.52 -0.69
C ASP A 195 4.74 21.45 0.43
N ILE A 196 3.76 20.55 0.44
CA ILE A 196 3.64 19.48 1.42
C ILE A 196 3.83 18.11 0.78
N ASP A 197 4.28 17.15 1.59
CA ASP A 197 4.28 15.75 1.21
C ASP A 197 2.87 15.15 1.44
N HIS A 198 2.49 14.18 0.63
CA HIS A 198 1.14 13.59 0.60
C HIS A 198 1.19 12.10 0.92
N GLN A 199 0.08 11.61 1.48
CA GLN A 199 -0.25 10.20 1.61
C GLN A 199 -1.44 9.88 0.72
N LEU A 200 -1.54 8.64 0.27
CA LEU A 200 -2.61 8.20 -0.62
C LEU A 200 -3.71 7.48 0.15
N TRP A 201 -4.95 7.75 -0.25
CA TRP A 201 -6.12 6.92 0.00
C TRP A 201 -6.93 6.88 -1.29
N THR A 202 -6.88 5.76 -2.00
CA THR A 202 -7.47 5.60 -3.34
C THR A 202 -8.33 4.36 -3.35
N ALA A 203 -9.64 4.52 -3.54
CA ALA A 203 -10.56 3.41 -3.61
C ALA A 203 -10.96 3.10 -5.06
N ALA A 204 -11.23 1.83 -5.33
CA ALA A 204 -11.94 1.43 -6.54
C ALA A 204 -12.93 0.31 -6.21
N TYR A 205 -14.04 0.29 -6.94
CA TYR A 205 -15.19 -0.56 -6.63
C TYR A 205 -15.62 -1.36 -7.86
N SER A 206 -16.33 -2.46 -7.62
CA SER A 206 -17.07 -3.14 -8.69
C SER A 206 -18.22 -2.25 -9.18
N GLU A 207 -18.68 -2.44 -10.43
CA GLU A 207 -19.79 -1.65 -10.99
C GLU A 207 -21.10 -1.81 -10.18
N ASN A 208 -21.27 -2.94 -9.51
CA ASN A 208 -22.47 -3.26 -8.73
C ASN A 208 -22.30 -2.99 -7.23
N THR A 209 -21.23 -2.31 -6.83
CA THR A 209 -20.95 -2.02 -5.43
C THR A 209 -22.00 -1.07 -4.86
N PRO A 210 -22.71 -1.44 -3.79
CA PRO A 210 -23.72 -0.56 -3.21
C PRO A 210 -23.11 0.70 -2.59
N ASP A 211 -23.80 1.84 -2.70
CA ASP A 211 -23.37 3.15 -2.18
C ASP A 211 -22.95 3.11 -0.70
N LYS A 212 -23.53 2.21 0.09
CA LYS A 212 -23.16 2.03 1.50
C LYS A 212 -21.67 1.71 1.68
N ILE A 213 -21.05 1.00 0.73
CA ILE A 213 -19.63 0.64 0.78
C ILE A 213 -18.78 1.86 0.43
N VAL A 214 -19.20 2.65 -0.56
CA VAL A 214 -18.53 3.89 -0.94
C VAL A 214 -18.51 4.85 0.25
N ASN A 215 -19.69 5.09 0.85
CA ASN A 215 -19.83 5.94 2.04
C ASN A 215 -19.01 5.42 3.23
N PHE A 216 -18.97 4.10 3.43
CA PHE A 216 -18.14 3.50 4.47
C PHE A 216 -16.66 3.75 4.23
N VAL A 217 -16.16 3.56 3.01
CA VAL A 217 -14.74 3.75 2.68
C VAL A 217 -14.33 5.21 2.81
N ASP A 218 -15.19 6.15 2.42
CA ASP A 218 -14.94 7.59 2.60
C ASP A 218 -14.87 7.99 4.08
N ASP A 219 -15.77 7.45 4.91
CA ASP A 219 -15.77 7.68 6.36
C ASP A 219 -14.57 6.99 7.04
N LEU A 220 -14.24 5.76 6.63
CA LEU A 220 -13.06 5.01 7.08
C LEU A 220 -11.78 5.79 6.79
N GLY A 221 -11.62 6.33 5.57
CA GLY A 221 -10.45 7.12 5.20
C GLY A 221 -10.32 8.41 6.00
N SER A 222 -11.40 9.19 6.11
CA SER A 222 -11.37 10.44 6.86
C SER A 222 -11.09 10.21 8.35
N LYS A 223 -11.67 9.17 8.95
CA LYS A 223 -11.40 8.81 10.35
C LYS A 223 -10.01 8.20 10.53
N TYR A 224 -9.48 7.48 9.54
CA TYR A 224 -8.11 6.98 9.56
C TYR A 224 -7.12 8.13 9.66
N PHE A 225 -7.23 9.15 8.80
CA PHE A 225 -6.32 10.29 8.85
C PHE A 225 -6.45 11.10 10.15
N LYS A 226 -7.66 11.29 10.68
CA LYS A 226 -7.85 11.89 12.01
C LYS A 226 -7.21 11.08 13.13
N PHE A 227 -7.35 9.75 13.07
CA PHE A 227 -6.67 8.85 14.00
C PHE A 227 -5.15 9.00 13.90
N MET A 228 -4.61 9.06 12.67
CA MET A 228 -3.17 9.23 12.45
C MET A 228 -2.66 10.58 12.95
N GLU A 229 -3.41 11.67 12.78
CA GLU A 229 -3.06 12.99 13.33
C GLU A 229 -2.92 12.92 14.86
N VAL A 230 -3.88 12.30 15.55
CA VAL A 230 -3.82 12.11 17.01
C VAL A 230 -2.68 11.16 17.41
N HIS A 231 -2.50 10.06 16.67
CA HIS A 231 -1.51 9.03 16.98
C HIS A 231 -0.07 9.53 16.81
N THR A 232 0.16 10.41 15.85
CA THR A 232 1.51 10.88 15.47
C THR A 232 1.82 12.28 15.97
N GLY A 233 0.78 13.06 16.31
CA GLY A 233 0.90 14.49 16.62
C GLY A 233 1.17 15.38 15.40
N VAL A 234 1.12 14.84 14.19
CA VAL A 234 1.37 15.58 12.94
C VAL A 234 0.03 15.98 12.32
N PRO A 235 -0.23 17.28 12.10
CA PRO A 235 -1.45 17.74 11.43
C PRO A 235 -1.57 17.15 10.02
N ILE A 236 -2.76 16.65 9.67
CA ILE A 236 -3.04 16.10 8.34
C ILE A 236 -4.12 16.94 7.66
N ALA A 237 -3.80 17.48 6.49
CA ALA A 237 -4.77 18.14 5.62
C ALA A 237 -5.35 17.13 4.62
N GLU A 238 -6.68 17.02 4.56
CA GLU A 238 -7.37 16.13 3.63
C GLU A 238 -7.72 16.89 2.34
N SER A 239 -7.35 16.33 1.18
CA SER A 239 -7.80 16.79 -0.13
C SER A 239 -8.46 15.64 -0.88
N ARG A 240 -9.62 15.88 -1.48
CA ARG A 240 -10.38 14.85 -2.22
C ARG A 240 -10.42 15.14 -3.70
N VAL A 241 -10.22 14.10 -4.50
CA VAL A 241 -10.41 14.12 -5.96
C VAL A 241 -11.44 13.06 -6.30
N MET A 242 -12.62 13.49 -6.73
CA MET A 242 -13.76 12.60 -7.00
C MET A 242 -13.84 12.18 -8.47
N ASP A 243 -13.29 12.97 -9.39
CA ASP A 243 -13.25 12.62 -10.81
C ASP A 243 -12.11 11.62 -11.10
N VAL A 244 -12.46 10.54 -11.79
CA VAL A 244 -11.51 9.46 -12.08
C VAL A 244 -10.38 9.92 -12.99
N LYS A 245 -10.66 10.77 -13.99
CA LYS A 245 -9.62 11.25 -14.92
C LYS A 245 -8.65 12.16 -14.19
N ASP A 246 -9.16 13.04 -13.34
CA ASP A 246 -8.34 13.92 -12.51
C ASP A 246 -7.49 13.12 -11.52
N GLY A 247 -8.08 12.09 -10.88
CA GLY A 247 -7.36 11.19 -9.97
C GLY A 247 -6.24 10.42 -10.67
N VAL A 248 -6.51 9.88 -11.87
CA VAL A 248 -5.49 9.18 -12.68
C VAL A 248 -4.38 10.15 -13.12
N SER A 249 -4.73 11.37 -13.52
CA SER A 249 -3.74 12.39 -13.88
C SER A 249 -2.86 12.74 -12.68
N LEU A 250 -3.46 12.93 -11.51
CA LEU A 250 -2.73 13.25 -10.28
C LEU A 250 -1.74 12.15 -9.92
N ILE A 251 -2.17 10.88 -9.92
CA ILE A 251 -1.32 9.73 -9.59
C ILE A 251 -0.16 9.57 -10.57
N LYS A 252 -0.35 9.93 -11.85
CA LYS A 252 0.69 9.88 -12.87
C LYS A 252 1.82 10.87 -12.60
N ASP A 253 1.50 12.02 -12.02
CA ASP A 253 2.44 13.11 -11.80
C ASP A 253 3.13 13.04 -10.42
N MET A 254 2.70 12.12 -9.55
CA MET A 254 3.31 11.91 -8.24
C MET A 254 4.73 11.38 -8.33
N VAL A 255 5.61 11.93 -7.49
CA VAL A 255 7.00 11.50 -7.37
C VAL A 255 7.26 11.03 -5.95
N TYR A 256 7.93 9.88 -5.81
CA TYR A 256 8.34 9.38 -4.50
C TYR A 256 9.31 10.34 -3.82
N VAL A 257 9.09 10.54 -2.52
CA VAL A 257 10.13 11.09 -1.66
C VAL A 257 11.09 9.93 -1.33
N PRO A 258 12.40 10.05 -1.64
CA PRO A 258 13.36 8.97 -1.38
C PRO A 258 13.37 8.52 0.09
N LYS A 259 13.48 7.21 0.32
CA LYS A 259 13.44 6.58 1.65
C LYS A 259 14.42 7.23 2.64
N GLU A 260 15.61 7.62 2.18
CA GLU A 260 16.66 8.25 2.98
C GLU A 260 16.29 9.69 3.40
N LYS A 261 15.43 10.35 2.64
CA LYS A 261 14.88 11.65 3.01
C LYS A 261 13.71 11.47 3.97
N VAL A 262 12.87 10.47 3.77
CA VAL A 262 11.73 10.18 4.67
C VAL A 262 12.24 9.88 6.08
N PHE A 263 13.29 9.07 6.22
CA PHE A 263 13.77 8.56 7.53
C PHE A 263 15.07 9.20 8.02
N LYS A 264 15.36 10.43 7.59
CA LYS A 264 16.58 11.12 8.01
C LYS A 264 16.45 11.50 9.49
N LYS A 265 16.98 10.67 10.39
CA LYS A 265 17.18 11.05 11.80
C LYS A 265 17.92 12.38 11.83
N ALA A 266 17.36 13.39 12.48
CA ALA A 266 18.09 14.59 12.84
C ALA A 266 19.40 14.13 13.48
N GLY A 267 20.50 14.36 12.78
CA GLY A 267 21.80 13.85 13.20
C GLY A 267 22.07 14.37 14.60
N LYS A 268 22.14 13.46 15.58
CA LYS A 268 22.68 13.72 16.91
C LYS A 268 23.91 14.61 16.71
N GLN A 269 23.82 15.88 17.11
CA GLN A 269 24.99 16.71 17.28
C GLN A 269 25.92 15.93 18.21
N ARG A 270 26.95 15.30 17.63
CA ARG A 270 28.06 14.77 18.41
C ARG A 270 28.68 15.99 19.07
N SER A 271 28.35 16.18 20.34
CA SER A 271 29.04 17.13 21.20
C SER A 271 30.53 16.82 21.09
N LYS A 272 31.30 17.72 20.48
CA LYS A 272 32.73 17.83 20.74
C LYS A 272 32.86 18.26 22.21
N LYS A 273 32.80 17.29 23.13
CA LYS A 273 33.52 17.33 24.40
C LYS A 273 34.74 16.43 24.13
N GLY A 274 35.90 16.98 23.85
CA GLY A 274 36.68 17.74 24.81
C GLY A 274 37.57 16.74 25.55
N LYS A 275 38.76 16.53 25.00
CA LYS A 275 40.02 16.22 25.69
C LYS A 275 41.14 16.52 24.69
#